data_AF-A0AA39UR60-F1
#
_entry.id   AF-A0AA39UR60-F1
#
_cell.length_a   1.000
_cell.length_b   1.000
_cell.length_c   1.000
_cell.angle_alpha   90.00
_cell.angle_beta   90.00
_cell.angle_gamma   90.00
#
_symmetry.space_group_name_H-M   'P 1'
#
loop_
_entity.id
_entity.type
_entity.pdbx_description
1 polymer ?
#
loop_
_entity_poly.entity_id
_entity_poly.type
_entity_poly.pdbx_seq_one_letter_code
_entity_poly.pdbx_strand_id
1 'polypeptide(L)'
;MLANTSSHSSTNWRTQTLGHPVALASHRATTTPYVRAEKIIDHIDTNTDEVTSSRKQLKEIALKLKGLRESLAHVQYGHEGAFTERKVVIIKVFHEIEGRWTLAEAILPPAEKSLELVLYTTDYIFDQHLDSLNAMAQLVTLLGIICNCIMGLGCAMCNMIIAVSILIVWLTMVANLTENSDGDCDFDPNQEIIMNQLPSSLYTAQQAIKLDGNMMMYAVCPKCSACYEPIYITSLASKPSYPS
;
A
#
# COMPACT_ATOMS: atom_id res chain seq x y z
N MET A 1 -31.67 -44.60 46.63
CA MET A 1 -32.98 -44.37 45.97
C MET A 1 -33.13 -42.88 45.74
N LEU A 2 -33.23 -42.49 44.45
CA LEU A 2 -33.74 -41.23 43.88
C LEU A 2 -32.97 -39.93 44.29
N ALA A 3 -32.30 -39.13 43.45
CA ALA A 3 -32.36 -38.71 42.03
C ALA A 3 -32.62 -37.18 41.95
N ASN A 4 -31.87 -36.51 41.07
CA ASN A 4 -32.18 -35.25 40.35
C ASN A 4 -32.20 -33.92 41.14
N THR A 5 -31.79 -32.77 40.59
CA THR A 5 -31.40 -32.38 39.21
C THR A 5 -30.66 -31.05 39.22
N SER A 6 -29.72 -30.91 38.28
CA SER A 6 -29.10 -29.68 37.83
C SER A 6 -30.07 -28.74 37.11
N SER A 7 -29.91 -27.44 37.27
CA SER A 7 -30.52 -26.42 36.39
C SER A 7 -29.43 -25.60 35.70
N HIS A 8 -29.12 -26.00 34.47
CA HIS A 8 -28.35 -25.21 33.51
C HIS A 8 -29.19 -24.02 33.03
N SER A 9 -28.67 -22.80 33.22
CA SER A 9 -29.17 -21.58 32.59
C SER A 9 -28.65 -21.52 31.15
N SER A 10 -29.53 -21.79 30.18
CA SER A 10 -29.27 -21.64 28.75
C SER A 10 -29.59 -20.20 28.33
N THR A 11 -28.58 -19.45 27.89
CA THR A 11 -28.72 -18.10 27.36
C THR A 11 -29.15 -18.19 25.89
N ASN A 12 -30.40 -17.82 25.63
CA ASN A 12 -30.99 -17.73 24.29
C ASN A 12 -30.29 -16.66 23.45
N TRP A 13 -29.66 -17.07 22.34
CA TRP A 13 -29.28 -16.16 21.26
C TRP A 13 -30.50 -15.94 20.36
N ARG A 14 -31.04 -14.72 20.43
CA ARG A 14 -32.18 -14.26 19.65
C ARG A 14 -31.73 -14.05 18.20
N THR A 15 -32.30 -14.83 17.29
CA THR A 15 -32.36 -14.57 15.86
C THR A 15 -32.96 -13.18 15.61
N GLN A 16 -32.20 -12.26 15.03
CA GLN A 16 -32.74 -11.03 14.46
C GLN A 16 -33.28 -11.33 13.07
N THR A 17 -34.61 -11.26 12.97
CA THR A 17 -35.38 -11.33 11.73
C THR A 17 -35.20 -10.04 10.93
N LEU A 18 -34.82 -10.17 9.66
CA LEU A 18 -34.97 -9.15 8.62
C LEU A 18 -36.39 -8.59 8.60
N GLY A 19 -36.51 -7.27 8.73
CA GLY A 19 -37.73 -6.50 8.51
C GLY A 19 -37.53 -5.50 7.37
N HIS A 20 -38.13 -5.84 6.23
CA HIS A 20 -38.72 -5.05 5.14
C HIS A 20 -38.28 -3.63 4.70
N PRO A 21 -38.51 -3.29 3.41
CA PRO A 21 -37.98 -2.11 2.75
C PRO A 21 -38.84 -0.86 3.01
N VAL A 22 -38.18 0.30 3.16
CA VAL A 22 -38.83 1.62 3.14
C VAL A 22 -38.59 2.26 1.78
N ALA A 23 -39.70 2.60 1.13
CA ALA A 23 -39.77 3.30 -0.14
C ALA A 23 -39.43 4.79 -0.01
N LEU A 24 -38.72 5.27 -1.04
CA LEU A 24 -38.80 6.59 -1.69
C LEU A 24 -39.25 7.81 -0.86
N ALA A 25 -38.30 8.71 -0.60
CA ALA A 25 -38.55 10.14 -0.54
C ALA A 25 -37.49 10.90 -1.37
N SER A 26 -37.93 11.41 -2.50
CA SER A 26 -37.19 12.36 -3.36
C SER A 26 -37.09 13.70 -2.63
N HIS A 27 -35.88 14.09 -2.22
CA HIS A 27 -35.61 15.42 -1.68
C HIS A 27 -34.59 16.16 -2.56
N ARG A 28 -35.15 17.12 -3.30
CA ARG A 28 -34.58 18.37 -3.81
C ARG A 28 -33.17 18.72 -3.28
N ALA A 29 -32.22 18.87 -4.21
CA ALA A 29 -30.94 19.52 -3.96
C ALA A 29 -31.16 20.99 -3.59
N THR A 30 -30.73 21.36 -2.39
CA THR A 30 -30.64 22.75 -1.92
C THR A 30 -29.19 23.17 -2.12
N THR A 31 -28.97 24.16 -2.99
CA THR A 31 -27.68 24.78 -3.25
C THR A 31 -27.15 25.47 -1.99
N THR A 32 -25.99 25.03 -1.51
CA THR A 32 -25.22 25.71 -0.46
C THR A 32 -24.34 26.81 -1.07
N PRO A 33 -24.26 28.00 -0.44
CA PRO A 33 -23.39 29.06 -0.92
C PRO A 33 -21.93 28.80 -0.53
N TYR A 34 -21.05 29.03 -1.51
CA TYR A 34 -19.60 29.05 -1.43
C TYR A 34 -19.12 30.01 -0.32
N VAL A 35 -18.50 29.49 0.73
CA VAL A 35 -17.81 30.31 1.73
C VAL A 35 -16.35 30.46 1.30
N ARG A 36 -16.02 31.69 0.91
CA ARG A 36 -14.68 32.21 0.60
C ARG A 36 -13.76 32.03 1.82
N ALA A 37 -12.83 31.08 1.74
CA ALA A 37 -11.72 30.94 2.68
C ALA A 37 -10.58 31.86 2.25
N GLU A 38 -10.64 33.13 2.67
CA GLU A 38 -9.47 34.00 2.68
C GLU A 38 -8.84 33.98 4.08
N LYS A 39 -7.52 33.87 4.10
CA LYS A 39 -6.64 34.43 5.14
C LYS A 39 -6.36 33.57 6.38
N ILE A 40 -5.51 32.55 6.23
CA ILE A 40 -4.61 32.07 7.30
C ILE A 40 -3.27 31.63 6.66
N ILE A 41 -2.42 32.59 6.27
CA ILE A 41 -0.97 32.35 6.08
C ILE A 41 -0.25 33.65 6.50
N ASP A 42 -0.21 33.90 7.80
CA ASP A 42 0.77 34.80 8.40
C ASP A 42 1.34 34.05 9.61
N HIS A 43 2.66 33.88 9.64
CA HIS A 43 3.46 33.10 10.61
C HIS A 43 3.83 31.66 10.20
N ILE A 44 4.60 31.53 9.12
CA ILE A 44 5.63 30.50 9.06
C ILE A 44 6.96 31.24 9.16
N ASP A 45 7.49 31.35 10.39
CA ASP A 45 8.89 31.71 10.63
C ASP A 45 9.75 30.57 10.05
N THR A 46 10.08 30.71 8.77
CA THR A 46 11.00 29.79 8.09
C THR A 46 12.41 30.12 8.56
N ASN A 47 12.88 29.29 9.50
CA ASN A 47 14.26 29.24 9.96
C ASN A 47 15.22 29.21 8.74
N THR A 48 15.75 30.37 8.40
CA THR A 48 16.42 30.63 7.11
C THR A 48 17.75 29.87 7.01
N ASP A 49 18.33 29.55 8.17
CA ASP A 49 19.56 28.77 8.31
C ASP A 49 19.34 27.26 8.01
N GLU A 50 18.15 26.74 8.33
CA GLU A 50 17.80 25.34 8.06
C GLU A 50 17.48 25.10 6.58
N VAL A 51 16.84 26.09 5.94
CA VAL A 51 16.56 26.08 4.49
C VAL A 51 17.85 26.20 3.68
N THR A 52 18.80 27.03 4.10
CA THR A 52 20.10 27.18 3.43
C THR A 52 20.99 25.96 3.61
N SER A 53 20.98 25.32 4.78
CA SER A 53 21.64 24.04 5.04
C SER A 53 21.09 22.91 4.16
N SER A 54 19.76 22.77 4.10
CA SER A 54 19.09 21.77 3.27
C SER A 54 19.37 21.98 1.77
N ARG A 55 19.41 23.24 1.31
CA ARG A 55 19.76 23.59 -0.08
C ARG A 55 21.22 23.24 -0.41
N LYS A 56 22.14 23.34 0.55
CA LYS A 56 23.55 22.93 0.38
C LYS A 56 23.68 21.41 0.29
N GLN A 57 22.96 20.66 1.13
CA GLN A 57 22.93 19.20 1.08
C GLN A 57 22.33 18.69 -0.24
N LEU A 58 21.24 19.29 -0.72
CA LEU A 58 20.64 18.96 -2.03
C LEU A 58 21.60 19.20 -3.20
N LYS A 59 22.37 20.29 -3.17
CA LYS A 59 23.41 20.55 -4.20
C LYS A 59 24.52 19.50 -4.17
N GLU A 60 24.94 19.05 -2.99
CA GLU A 60 25.95 18.00 -2.85
C GLU A 60 25.44 16.64 -3.35
N ILE A 61 24.19 16.29 -3.03
CA ILE A 61 23.54 15.07 -3.52
C ILE A 61 23.38 15.11 -5.04
N ALA A 62 22.96 16.24 -5.61
CA ALA A 62 22.86 16.41 -7.07
C ALA A 62 24.21 16.24 -7.77
N LEU A 63 25.30 16.73 -7.16
CA LEU A 63 26.66 16.54 -7.68
C LEU A 63 27.12 15.09 -7.61
N LYS A 64 26.80 14.38 -6.51
CA LYS A 64 27.07 12.94 -6.36
C LYS A 64 26.27 12.09 -7.36
N LEU A 65 25.00 12.40 -7.58
CA LEU A 65 24.16 11.72 -8.57
C LEU A 65 24.62 11.98 -10.00
N LYS A 66 25.08 13.20 -10.31
CA LYS A 66 25.70 13.51 -11.60
C LYS A 66 26.97 12.69 -11.82
N GLY A 67 27.84 12.62 -10.82
CA GLY A 67 29.05 11.78 -10.87
C GLY A 67 28.75 10.29 -10.99
N LEU A 68 27.71 9.78 -10.30
CA LEU A 68 27.25 8.39 -10.46
C LEU A 68 26.68 8.14 -11.84
N ARG A 69 25.92 9.08 -12.41
CA ARG A 69 25.38 8.98 -13.77
C ARG A 69 26.47 8.99 -14.83
N GLU A 70 27.48 9.86 -14.67
CA GLU A 70 28.67 9.90 -15.54
C GLU A 70 29.50 8.61 -15.38
N SER A 71 29.66 8.10 -14.16
CA SER A 71 30.32 6.82 -13.89
C SER A 71 29.55 5.65 -14.50
N LEU A 72 28.22 5.64 -14.41
CA LEU A 72 27.36 4.62 -15.01
C LEU A 72 27.33 4.70 -16.54
N ALA A 73 27.38 5.91 -17.10
CA ALA A 73 27.53 6.13 -18.55
C ALA A 73 28.89 5.62 -19.06
N HIS A 74 29.96 5.75 -18.25
CA HIS A 74 31.26 5.14 -18.54
C HIS A 74 31.27 3.61 -18.38
N VAL A 75 30.38 3.02 -17.58
CA VAL A 75 30.22 1.57 -17.45
C VAL A 75 29.53 0.95 -18.68
N GLN A 76 28.78 1.74 -19.46
CA GLN A 76 27.97 1.24 -20.57
C GLN A 76 28.78 0.85 -21.82
N TYR A 77 30.09 1.07 -21.87
CA TYR A 77 30.90 0.78 -23.07
C TYR A 77 32.27 0.12 -22.81
N GLY A 78 32.56 -0.39 -21.60
CA GLY A 78 33.90 -0.92 -21.31
C GLY A 78 34.03 -2.10 -20.35
N HIS A 79 32.96 -2.55 -19.69
CA HIS A 79 33.08 -3.56 -18.62
C HIS A 79 32.02 -4.67 -18.68
N GLU A 80 31.79 -5.24 -19.87
CA GLU A 80 31.03 -6.48 -20.02
C GLU A 80 31.53 -7.60 -19.09
N GLY A 81 32.85 -7.67 -18.84
CA GLY A 81 33.45 -8.67 -17.95
C GLY A 81 32.99 -8.58 -16.49
N ALA A 82 33.00 -7.38 -15.90
CA ALA A 82 32.65 -7.19 -14.49
C ALA A 82 31.14 -7.39 -14.22
N PHE A 83 30.30 -7.04 -15.20
CA PHE A 83 28.86 -7.29 -15.12
C PHE A 83 28.54 -8.78 -15.30
N THR A 84 29.25 -9.45 -16.21
CA THR A 84 29.11 -10.90 -16.42
C THR A 84 29.52 -11.68 -15.17
N GLU A 85 30.59 -11.27 -14.48
CA GLU A 85 31.02 -11.91 -13.24
C GLU A 85 29.97 -11.78 -12.12
N ARG A 86 29.39 -10.59 -11.92
CA ARG A 86 28.29 -10.40 -10.95
C ARG A 86 27.04 -11.19 -11.32
N LYS A 87 26.70 -11.27 -12.62
CA LYS A 87 25.58 -12.08 -13.12
C LYS A 87 25.78 -13.57 -12.81
N VAL A 88 27.00 -14.09 -13.00
CA VAL A 88 27.35 -15.48 -12.66
C VAL A 88 27.19 -15.74 -11.16
N VAL A 89 27.63 -14.83 -10.30
CA VAL A 89 27.45 -14.95 -8.84
C VAL A 89 25.98 -15.02 -8.47
N ILE A 90 25.14 -14.15 -9.04
CA ILE A 90 23.70 -14.14 -8.77
C ILE A 90 23.05 -15.46 -9.23
N ILE A 91 23.33 -15.92 -10.46
CA ILE A 91 22.80 -17.19 -10.97
C ILE A 91 23.20 -18.36 -10.07
N LYS A 92 24.44 -18.37 -9.57
CA LYS A 92 24.91 -19.41 -8.64
C LYS A 92 24.11 -19.41 -7.32
N VAL A 93 23.79 -18.24 -6.77
CA VAL A 93 22.96 -18.12 -5.56
C VAL A 93 21.55 -18.66 -5.81
N PHE A 94 20.95 -18.35 -6.96
CA PHE A 94 19.63 -18.88 -7.32
C PHE A 94 19.61 -20.41 -7.40
N HIS A 95 20.60 -21.02 -8.05
CA HIS A 95 20.71 -22.48 -8.09
C HIS A 95 20.93 -23.11 -6.71
N GLU A 96 21.67 -22.44 -5.81
CA GLU A 96 21.83 -22.94 -4.44
C GLU A 96 20.50 -22.90 -3.66
N ILE A 97 19.71 -21.84 -3.83
CA ILE A 97 18.38 -21.72 -3.22
C ILE A 97 17.44 -22.81 -3.76
N GLU A 98 17.43 -23.04 -5.06
CA GLU A 98 16.62 -24.07 -5.72
C GLU A 98 17.03 -25.49 -5.26
N GLY A 99 18.33 -25.74 -5.10
CA GLY A 99 18.84 -26.98 -4.52
C GLY A 99 18.42 -27.20 -3.06
N ARG A 100 18.38 -26.13 -2.25
CA ARG A 100 17.90 -26.22 -0.86
C ARG A 100 16.38 -26.41 -0.79
N TRP A 101 15.64 -25.78 -1.69
CA TRP A 101 14.18 -25.94 -1.79
C TRP A 101 13.80 -27.38 -2.14
N THR A 102 14.42 -27.95 -3.18
CA THR A 102 14.17 -29.35 -3.60
C THR A 102 14.56 -30.36 -2.51
N LEU A 103 15.64 -30.11 -1.76
CA LEU A 103 15.99 -30.93 -0.60
C LEU A 103 14.93 -30.85 0.51
N ALA A 104 14.43 -29.64 0.81
CA ALA A 104 13.38 -29.46 1.81
C ALA A 104 12.07 -30.16 1.40
N GLU A 105 11.72 -30.09 0.11
CA GLU A 105 10.56 -30.77 -0.46
C GLU A 105 10.68 -32.30 -0.38
N ALA A 106 11.89 -32.85 -0.51
CA ALA A 106 12.15 -34.28 -0.35
C ALA A 106 12.12 -34.77 1.12
N ILE A 107 12.38 -33.89 2.09
CA ILE A 107 12.33 -34.20 3.54
C ILE A 107 10.91 -34.06 4.09
N LEU A 108 10.11 -33.16 3.51
CA LEU A 108 8.72 -33.00 3.90
C LEU A 108 7.97 -34.32 3.63
N PRO A 109 7.21 -34.84 4.60
CA PRO A 109 6.41 -36.03 4.37
C PRO A 109 5.46 -35.77 3.19
N PRO A 110 5.21 -36.76 2.33
CA PRO A 110 4.28 -36.60 1.22
C PRO A 110 2.99 -36.07 1.79
N ALA A 111 2.55 -34.90 1.31
CA ALA A 111 1.40 -34.18 1.84
C ALA A 111 0.29 -35.19 2.12
N GLU A 112 0.01 -35.43 3.41
CA GLU A 112 -1.04 -36.34 3.79
C GLU A 112 -2.29 -35.87 3.05
N LYS A 113 -2.88 -36.76 2.25
CA LYS A 113 -4.21 -36.55 1.65
C LYS A 113 -5.23 -36.58 2.78
N SER A 114 -5.21 -35.58 3.64
CA SER A 114 -6.06 -35.47 4.81
C SER A 114 -6.76 -34.14 4.76
N LEU A 115 -8.08 -34.27 4.72
CA LEU A 115 -9.13 -33.26 4.85
C LEU A 115 -9.36 -32.43 3.59
N GLU A 116 -10.50 -32.78 2.95
CA GLU A 116 -11.42 -31.87 2.28
C GLU A 116 -10.91 -30.42 2.32
N LEU A 117 -10.31 -29.99 1.22
CA LEU A 117 -9.76 -28.66 1.07
C LEU A 117 -10.89 -27.68 1.37
N VAL A 118 -10.90 -27.14 2.60
CA VAL A 118 -11.85 -26.12 3.00
C VAL A 118 -11.45 -24.92 2.17
N LEU A 119 -12.13 -24.79 1.04
CA LEU A 119 -11.91 -23.76 0.05
C LEU A 119 -12.47 -22.48 0.68
N TYR A 120 -11.65 -21.86 1.53
CA TYR A 120 -11.91 -20.53 2.05
C TYR A 120 -11.87 -19.60 0.84
N THR A 121 -13.05 -19.30 0.33
CA THR A 121 -13.27 -18.32 -0.73
C THR A 121 -12.88 -16.97 -0.13
N THR A 122 -11.63 -16.58 -0.29
CA THR A 122 -11.12 -15.27 0.17
C THR A 122 -11.47 -14.17 -0.82
N ASP A 123 -12.22 -14.50 -1.87
CA ASP A 123 -12.67 -13.60 -2.94
C ASP A 123 -13.41 -12.36 -2.40
N TYR A 124 -14.08 -12.46 -1.25
CA TYR A 124 -14.73 -11.30 -0.61
C TYR A 124 -13.78 -10.42 0.20
N ILE A 125 -12.62 -10.93 0.59
CA ILE A 125 -11.59 -10.18 1.34
C ILE A 125 -10.72 -9.37 0.38
N PHE A 126 -10.49 -9.90 -0.81
CA PHE A 126 -9.76 -9.24 -1.89
C PHE A 126 -10.71 -8.47 -2.81
N ASP A 127 -11.53 -7.60 -2.23
CA ASP A 127 -12.32 -6.65 -3.01
C ASP A 127 -11.34 -5.75 -3.77
N GLN A 128 -11.20 -5.99 -5.08
CA GLN A 128 -10.05 -5.60 -5.91
C GLN A 128 -10.05 -4.09 -6.20
N HIS A 129 -9.82 -3.28 -5.16
CA HIS A 129 -9.85 -1.81 -5.23
C HIS A 129 -8.87 -1.24 -6.26
N LEU A 130 -7.82 -1.99 -6.59
CA LEU A 130 -6.89 -1.68 -7.67
C LEU A 130 -7.60 -1.55 -9.02
N ASP A 131 -8.62 -2.37 -9.32
CA ASP A 131 -9.31 -2.37 -10.63
C ASP A 131 -10.06 -1.07 -10.90
N SER A 132 -10.36 -0.29 -9.86
CA SER A 132 -10.99 1.03 -10.00
C SER A 132 -10.01 2.14 -10.39
N LEU A 133 -8.71 1.90 -10.24
CA LEU A 133 -7.65 2.86 -10.56
C LEU A 133 -7.23 2.73 -12.03
N ASN A 134 -6.87 3.85 -12.64
CA ASN A 134 -6.23 3.85 -13.94
C ASN A 134 -4.91 3.06 -13.90
N ALA A 135 -4.55 2.40 -15.00
CA ALA A 135 -3.32 1.61 -15.14
C ALA A 135 -2.05 2.37 -14.70
N MET A 136 -1.97 3.68 -14.96
CA MET A 136 -0.83 4.49 -14.51
C MET A 136 -0.80 4.64 -12.98
N ALA A 137 -1.94 4.88 -12.36
CA ALA A 137 -2.07 4.96 -10.90
C ALA A 137 -1.76 3.62 -10.25
N GLN A 138 -2.23 2.51 -10.82
CA GLN A 138 -1.88 1.16 -10.37
C GLN A 138 -0.37 0.92 -10.45
N LEU A 139 0.29 1.31 -11.55
CA LEU A 139 1.74 1.13 -11.74
C LEU A 139 2.55 1.91 -10.70
N VAL A 140 2.24 3.20 -10.51
CA VAL A 140 2.96 4.06 -9.54
C VAL A 140 2.72 3.58 -8.11
N THR A 141 1.49 3.17 -7.81
CA THR A 141 1.11 2.57 -6.52
C THR A 141 1.93 1.30 -6.28
N LEU A 142 1.88 0.34 -7.20
CA LEU A 142 2.61 -0.94 -7.15
C LEU A 142 4.11 -0.74 -6.97
N LEU A 143 4.70 0.19 -7.72
CA LEU A 143 6.11 0.53 -7.63
C LEU A 143 6.48 1.00 -6.22
N GLY A 144 5.70 1.93 -5.65
CA GLY A 144 5.93 2.42 -4.29
C GLY A 144 5.91 1.32 -3.22
N ILE A 145 4.98 0.37 -3.35
CA ILE A 145 4.82 -0.77 -2.44
C ILE A 145 5.98 -1.75 -2.60
N ILE A 146 6.32 -2.13 -3.83
CA ILE A 146 7.44 -3.05 -4.09
C ILE A 146 8.74 -2.48 -3.53
N CYS A 147 8.98 -1.18 -3.75
CA CYS A 147 10.12 -0.48 -3.19
C CYS A 147 10.14 -0.52 -1.65
N ASN A 148 8.99 -0.37 -0.99
CA ASN A 148 8.92 -0.42 0.46
C ASN A 148 9.05 -1.85 1.01
N CYS A 149 8.22 -2.78 0.54
CA CYS A 149 8.07 -4.12 1.08
C CYS A 149 9.18 -5.09 0.65
N ILE A 150 9.53 -5.08 -0.65
CA ILE A 150 10.50 -6.05 -1.21
C ILE A 150 11.92 -5.52 -1.07
N MET A 151 12.13 -4.24 -1.41
CA MET A 151 13.47 -3.64 -1.34
C MET A 151 13.82 -3.09 0.05
N GLY A 152 12.84 -2.97 0.96
CA GLY A 152 13.07 -2.45 2.31
C GLY A 152 13.39 -0.96 2.36
N LEU A 153 12.97 -0.17 1.37
CA LEU A 153 13.25 1.26 1.33
C LEU A 153 12.41 2.01 2.37
N GLY A 154 13.04 2.95 3.07
CA GLY A 154 12.36 3.82 4.03
C GLY A 154 11.33 4.74 3.34
N CYS A 155 10.33 5.19 4.10
CA CYS A 155 9.20 5.97 3.57
C CYS A 155 9.63 7.23 2.78
N ALA A 156 10.67 7.93 3.24
CA ALA A 156 11.18 9.12 2.55
C ALA A 156 11.69 8.80 1.13
N MET A 157 12.38 7.67 0.95
CA MET A 157 12.89 7.25 -0.36
C MET A 157 11.76 6.80 -1.27
N CYS A 158 10.78 6.06 -0.75
CA CYS A 158 9.60 5.67 -1.53
C CYS A 158 8.77 6.89 -1.97
N ASN A 159 8.58 7.88 -1.09
CA ASN A 159 7.89 9.13 -1.44
C ASN A 159 8.63 9.89 -2.56
N MET A 160 9.97 9.92 -2.51
CA MET A 160 10.77 10.50 -3.59
C MET A 160 10.58 9.74 -4.90
N ILE A 161 10.60 8.40 -4.89
CA ILE A 161 10.38 7.57 -6.07
C ILE A 161 8.99 7.84 -6.67
N ILE A 162 7.95 7.84 -5.83
CA ILE A 162 6.57 8.14 -6.25
C ILE A 162 6.48 9.54 -6.87
N ALA A 163 7.06 10.56 -6.23
CA ALA A 163 7.07 11.93 -6.76
C ALA A 163 7.79 12.04 -8.11
N VAL A 164 8.93 11.35 -8.27
CA VAL A 164 9.66 11.29 -9.55
C VAL A 164 8.83 10.57 -10.62
N SER A 165 8.17 9.47 -10.28
CA SER A 165 7.28 8.76 -11.20
C SER A 165 6.10 9.62 -11.64
N ILE A 166 5.46 10.34 -10.73
CA ILE A 166 4.39 11.30 -11.06
C ILE A 166 4.92 12.38 -12.01
N LEU A 167 6.10 12.93 -11.74
CA LEU A 167 6.71 13.95 -12.58
C LEU A 167 6.99 13.42 -13.99
N ILE A 168 7.46 12.17 -14.12
CA ILE A 168 7.65 11.53 -15.42
C ILE A 168 6.31 11.39 -16.15
N VAL A 169 5.27 10.90 -15.47
CA VAL A 169 3.92 10.78 -16.06
C VAL A 169 3.41 12.13 -16.53
N TRP A 170 3.53 13.17 -15.69
CA TRP A 170 3.15 14.53 -16.01
C TRP A 170 3.90 15.07 -17.24
N LEU A 171 5.24 14.93 -17.28
CA LEU A 171 6.05 15.34 -18.43
C LEU A 171 5.64 14.59 -19.71
N THR A 172 5.34 13.29 -19.60
CA THR A 172 4.88 12.51 -20.77
C THR A 172 3.51 12.94 -21.24
N MET A 173 2.60 13.36 -20.35
CA MET A 173 1.31 13.92 -20.75
C MET A 173 1.49 15.26 -21.46
N VAL A 174 2.26 16.16 -20.87
CA VAL A 174 2.55 17.49 -21.45
C VAL A 174 3.23 17.37 -22.82
N ALA A 175 4.19 16.46 -22.97
CA ALA A 175 4.88 16.25 -24.24
C ALA A 175 3.98 15.72 -25.36
N ASN A 176 2.84 15.12 -25.01
CA ASN A 176 1.85 14.62 -25.97
C ASN A 176 0.70 15.61 -26.22
N LEU A 177 0.70 16.77 -25.56
CA LEU A 177 -0.28 17.81 -25.85
C LEU A 177 0.01 18.41 -27.22
N THR A 178 -1.00 18.39 -28.08
CA THR A 178 -1.00 19.19 -29.30
C THR A 178 -1.23 20.65 -28.91
N GLU A 179 -0.32 21.53 -29.30
CA GLU A 179 -0.45 22.98 -29.07
C GLU A 179 -1.80 23.45 -29.63
N ASN A 180 -2.63 24.00 -28.75
CA ASN A 180 -3.81 24.72 -29.19
C ASN A 180 -3.38 26.01 -29.90
N SER A 181 -4.22 26.53 -30.79
CA SER A 181 -3.95 27.76 -31.55
C SER A 181 -3.63 28.99 -30.67
N ASP A 182 -4.01 28.93 -29.40
CA ASP A 182 -3.85 30.01 -28.42
C ASP A 182 -2.56 29.87 -27.59
N GLY A 183 -1.76 28.83 -27.83
CA GLY A 183 -0.50 28.58 -27.13
C GLY A 183 -0.66 28.11 -25.69
N ASP A 184 -1.89 27.83 -25.24
CA ASP A 184 -2.17 27.26 -23.92
C ASP A 184 -2.17 25.73 -23.95
N CYS A 185 -1.60 25.14 -22.91
CA CYS A 185 -1.44 23.70 -22.76
C CYS A 185 -2.39 23.20 -21.68
N ASP A 186 -3.67 23.09 -22.03
CA ASP A 186 -4.67 22.53 -21.13
C ASP A 186 -4.66 20.99 -21.18
N PHE A 187 -4.72 20.36 -20.02
CA PHE A 187 -4.93 18.92 -19.93
C PHE A 187 -6.33 18.57 -20.42
N ASP A 188 -6.44 17.46 -21.14
CA ASP A 188 -7.75 16.91 -21.43
C ASP A 188 -8.43 16.39 -20.13
N PRO A 189 -9.77 16.33 -20.07
CA PRO A 189 -10.46 15.87 -18.86
C PRO A 189 -10.05 14.46 -18.39
N ASN A 190 -9.61 13.58 -19.30
CA ASN A 190 -9.15 12.24 -18.93
C ASN A 190 -7.77 12.30 -18.28
N GLN A 191 -6.86 13.13 -18.78
CA GLN A 191 -5.54 13.36 -18.19
C GLN A 191 -5.66 13.94 -16.77
N GLU A 192 -6.59 14.86 -16.55
CA GLU A 192 -6.88 15.39 -15.22
C GLU A 192 -7.39 14.28 -14.27
N ILE A 193 -8.30 13.42 -14.74
CA ILE A 193 -8.77 12.26 -13.96
C ILE A 193 -7.61 11.33 -13.61
N ILE A 194 -6.70 11.05 -14.56
CA ILE A 194 -5.54 10.18 -14.31
C ILE A 194 -4.62 10.80 -13.25
N MET A 195 -4.31 12.08 -13.38
CA MET A 195 -3.44 12.80 -12.43
C MET A 195 -4.02 12.81 -11.02
N ASN A 196 -5.35 12.96 -10.89
CA ASN A 196 -6.05 12.94 -9.61
C ASN A 196 -6.07 11.55 -8.95
N GLN A 197 -5.85 10.47 -9.71
CA GLN A 197 -5.78 9.11 -9.18
C GLN A 197 -4.37 8.68 -8.76
N LEU A 198 -3.32 9.43 -9.13
CA LEU A 198 -1.95 9.09 -8.76
C LEU A 198 -1.75 9.26 -7.23
N PRO A 199 -1.07 8.32 -6.56
CA PRO A 199 -0.80 8.45 -5.14
C PRO A 199 0.20 9.58 -4.89
N SER A 200 -0.12 10.51 -3.99
CA SER A 200 0.78 11.62 -3.64
C SER A 200 1.94 11.21 -2.72
N SER A 201 1.83 10.02 -2.11
CA SER A 201 2.79 9.47 -1.16
C SER A 201 2.69 7.94 -1.06
N LEU A 202 3.68 7.31 -0.42
CA LEU A 202 3.65 5.90 -0.06
C LEU A 202 2.44 5.57 0.83
N TYR A 203 2.10 6.47 1.77
CA TYR A 203 0.93 6.29 2.63
C TYR A 203 -0.36 6.21 1.81
N THR A 204 -0.57 7.14 0.88
CA THR A 204 -1.74 7.10 -0.02
C THR A 204 -1.73 5.87 -0.94
N ALA A 205 -0.55 5.41 -1.38
CA ALA A 205 -0.42 4.18 -2.15
C ALA A 205 -0.83 2.95 -1.32
N GLN A 206 -0.35 2.85 -0.07
CA GLN A 206 -0.70 1.79 0.88
C GLN A 206 -2.19 1.79 1.27
N GLN A 207 -2.81 2.96 1.35
CA GLN A 207 -4.24 3.09 1.57
C GLN A 207 -5.06 2.66 0.34
N ALA A 208 -4.61 3.00 -0.88
CA ALA A 208 -5.31 2.67 -2.12
C ALA A 208 -5.48 1.16 -2.33
N ILE A 209 -4.49 0.37 -1.89
CA ILE A 209 -4.51 -1.09 -1.97
C ILE A 209 -4.99 -1.76 -0.67
N LYS A 210 -5.33 -0.96 0.36
CA LYS A 210 -5.65 -1.44 1.71
C LYS A 210 -4.58 -2.40 2.27
N LEU A 211 -3.30 -2.13 2.00
CA LEU A 211 -2.17 -2.87 2.59
C LEU A 211 -1.93 -2.48 4.05
N ASP A 212 -2.47 -1.33 4.45
CA ASP A 212 -2.90 -1.10 5.83
C ASP A 212 -4.14 -1.98 6.08
N GLY A 213 -3.99 -3.28 5.80
CA GLY A 213 -4.89 -4.26 6.32
C GLY A 213 -4.80 -4.03 7.80
N ASN A 214 -5.90 -3.58 8.41
CA ASN A 214 -6.06 -3.61 9.85
C ASN A 214 -5.77 -5.05 10.25
N MET A 215 -4.49 -5.39 10.48
CA MET A 215 -4.05 -6.70 10.90
C MET A 215 -4.48 -6.77 12.34
N MET A 216 -5.74 -7.12 12.51
CA MET A 216 -6.34 -7.32 13.79
C MET A 216 -5.76 -8.63 14.29
N MET A 217 -4.81 -8.54 15.23
CA MET A 217 -4.29 -9.73 15.87
C MET A 217 -5.41 -10.34 16.70
N TYR A 218 -5.92 -11.50 16.27
CA TYR A 218 -6.85 -12.29 17.06
C TYR A 218 -6.07 -13.16 18.04
N ALA A 219 -6.55 -13.26 19.28
CA ALA A 219 -6.07 -14.30 20.19
C ALA A 219 -6.87 -15.59 19.96
N VAL A 220 -6.17 -16.73 19.91
CA VAL A 220 -6.82 -18.04 19.83
C VAL A 220 -6.72 -18.72 21.19
N CYS A 221 -7.85 -19.10 21.78
CA CYS A 221 -7.83 -19.88 23.01
C CYS A 221 -7.35 -21.31 22.71
N PRO A 222 -6.28 -21.81 23.35
CA PRO A 222 -5.73 -23.13 23.05
C PRO A 222 -6.64 -24.29 23.49
N LYS A 223 -7.65 -24.03 24.32
CA LYS A 223 -8.57 -25.07 24.84
C LYS A 223 -9.77 -25.31 23.92
N CYS A 224 -10.31 -24.26 23.31
CA CYS A 224 -11.53 -24.35 22.50
C CYS A 224 -11.36 -23.86 21.06
N SER A 225 -10.16 -23.38 20.69
CA SER A 225 -9.84 -22.82 19.38
C SER A 225 -10.71 -21.62 18.96
N ALA A 226 -11.39 -20.96 19.91
CA ALA A 226 -12.14 -19.74 19.66
C ALA A 226 -11.19 -18.57 19.40
N CYS A 227 -11.50 -17.75 18.40
CA CYS A 227 -10.79 -16.51 18.07
C CYS A 227 -11.45 -15.33 18.79
N TYR A 228 -10.65 -14.50 19.45
CA TYR A 228 -11.09 -13.32 20.18
C TYR A 228 -10.50 -12.07 19.57
N GLU A 229 -11.39 -11.12 19.26
CA GLU A 229 -11.03 -9.79 18.78
C GLU A 229 -10.33 -8.99 19.91
N PRO A 230 -9.27 -8.23 19.61
CA PRO A 230 -8.57 -7.43 20.62
C PRO A 230 -9.47 -6.30 21.13
N ILE A 231 -9.57 -6.17 22.45
CA ILE A 231 -10.28 -5.08 23.11
C ILE A 231 -9.26 -4.02 23.54
N TYR A 232 -9.40 -2.80 23.00
CA TYR A 232 -8.59 -1.64 23.38
C TYR A 232 -9.36 -0.79 24.38
N ILE A 233 -8.97 -0.87 25.66
CA ILE A 233 -9.63 -0.14 26.76
C ILE A 233 -9.44 1.38 26.63
N THR A 234 -8.46 1.83 25.84
CA THR A 234 -8.21 3.24 25.56
C THR A 234 -7.59 3.38 24.17
N SER A 235 -7.96 4.40 23.40
CA SER A 235 -7.48 4.65 22.03
C SER A 235 -5.95 4.84 21.91
N LEU A 236 -5.24 4.99 23.04
CA LEU A 236 -3.78 5.14 23.12
C LEU A 236 -3.07 3.86 23.61
N ALA A 237 -3.78 2.80 23.96
CA ALA A 237 -3.18 1.60 24.52
C ALA A 237 -2.53 0.75 23.41
N SER A 238 -1.20 0.65 23.42
CA SER A 238 -0.42 -0.19 22.50
C SER A 238 -0.54 -1.70 22.78
N LYS A 239 -1.24 -2.09 23.85
CA LYS A 239 -1.36 -3.48 24.28
C LYS A 239 -2.83 -3.93 24.21
N PRO A 240 -3.19 -4.88 23.33
CA PRO A 240 -4.55 -5.40 23.27
C PRO A 240 -4.87 -6.24 24.51
N SER A 241 -6.11 -6.18 24.97
CA SER A 241 -6.66 -7.08 26.00
C SER A 241 -7.57 -8.11 25.35
N TYR A 242 -7.55 -9.34 25.85
CA TYR A 242 -8.43 -10.42 25.39
C TYR A 242 -9.22 -10.99 26.56
N PRO A 243 -10.47 -11.42 26.34
CA PRO A 243 -11.23 -12.11 27.37
C PRO A 243 -10.52 -13.42 27.75
N SER A 244 -10.32 -13.59 29.07
CA SER A 244 -9.68 -14.75 29.70
C SER A 244 -10.69 -15.84 30.04
#